data_AF-A0A3N5U0M1-F1
#
_entry.id   AF-A0A3N5U0M1-F1
#
_cell.length_a   1.000
_cell.length_b   1.000
_cell.length_c   1.000
_cell.angle_alpha   90.00
_cell.angle_beta   90.00
_cell.angle_gamma   90.00
#
_symmetry.space_group_name_H-M   'P 1'
#
loop_
_entity.id
_entity.type
_entity.pdbx_description
1 polymer ?
#
loop_
_entity_poly.entity_id
_entity_poly.type
_entity_poly.pdbx_seq_one_letter_code
_entity_poly.pdbx_strand_id
1 'polypeptide(L)'
;MLRQQHFDSVAEAEEAIGRWVEGYNYQRTHQGLGGLLVPADRFHGRAAEVTRAIADHLDPDGESCYKTTGIGRSLCNVVLHVDGTMRFYLVGQLMTVLGGKDGGRIDP
;
A
#
# COMPACT_ATOMS: atom_id res chain seq x y z
N MET A 1 -5.71 -20.05 -3.09
CA MET A 1 -5.65 -20.95 -4.26
C MET A 1 -4.66 -20.36 -5.24
N LEU A 2 -3.64 -21.10 -5.67
CA LEU A 2 -2.71 -20.65 -6.72
C LEU A 2 -3.39 -20.79 -8.08
N ARG A 3 -3.40 -19.72 -8.90
CA ARG A 3 -3.85 -19.78 -10.30
C ARG A 3 -2.67 -20.20 -11.17
N GLN A 4 -2.83 -21.33 -11.83
CA GLN A 4 -1.89 -21.81 -12.85
C GLN A 4 -2.28 -21.23 -14.21
N GLN A 5 -1.29 -20.85 -15.00
CA GLN A 5 -1.46 -20.35 -16.37
C GLN A 5 -0.48 -21.10 -17.28
N HIS A 6 -0.98 -21.55 -18.43
CA HIS A 6 -0.17 -22.16 -19.48
C HIS A 6 0.23 -21.09 -20.49
N PHE A 7 1.42 -21.23 -21.06
CA PHE A 7 1.96 -20.36 -22.12
C PHE A 7 2.43 -21.24 -23.26
N ASP A 8 2.20 -20.80 -24.49
CA ASP A 8 2.51 -21.57 -25.70
C ASP A 8 4.00 -21.47 -26.07
N SER A 9 4.72 -20.51 -25.47
CA SER A 9 6.16 -20.34 -25.66
C SER A 9 6.87 -19.76 -24.43
N VAL A 10 8.20 -19.93 -24.39
CA VAL A 10 9.05 -19.29 -23.37
C VAL A 10 8.97 -17.76 -23.46
N ALA A 11 8.97 -17.20 -24.67
CA ALA A 11 8.88 -15.76 -24.88
C ALA A 11 7.57 -15.17 -24.33
N GLU A 12 6.45 -15.86 -24.55
CA GLU A 12 5.17 -15.47 -23.97
C GLU A 12 5.19 -15.54 -22.43
N ALA A 13 5.78 -16.59 -21.88
CA ALA A 13 5.92 -16.74 -20.43
C ALA A 13 6.78 -15.62 -19.83
N GLU A 14 7.91 -15.28 -20.46
CA GLU A 14 8.79 -14.18 -20.03
C GLU A 14 8.04 -12.84 -20.03
N GLU A 15 7.29 -12.54 -21.09
CA GLU A 15 6.51 -11.31 -21.19
C GLU A 15 5.41 -11.25 -20.11
N ALA A 16 4.70 -12.37 -19.90
CA ALA A 16 3.65 -12.46 -18.91
C ALA A 16 4.18 -12.32 -17.48
N ILE A 17 5.31 -12.96 -17.16
CA ILE A 17 5.99 -12.82 -15.87
C ILE A 17 6.45 -11.37 -15.70
N GLY A 18 7.04 -10.75 -16.73
CA GLY A 18 7.44 -9.34 -16.69
C GLY A 18 6.29 -8.42 -16.33
N ARG A 19 5.14 -8.57 -17.02
CA ARG A 19 3.91 -7.81 -16.70
C ARG A 19 3.41 -8.07 -15.28
N TRP A 20 3.46 -9.31 -14.81
CA TRP A 20 3.04 -9.65 -13.46
C TRP A 20 3.94 -9.01 -12.39
N VAL A 21 5.26 -9.09 -12.58
CA VAL A 21 6.26 -8.47 -11.70
C VAL A 21 6.06 -6.96 -11.65
N GLU A 22 5.85 -6.33 -12.81
CA GLU A 22 5.59 -4.89 -12.91
C GLU A 22 4.31 -4.50 -12.15
N GLY A 23 3.20 -5.20 -12.43
CA GLY A 23 1.93 -4.92 -11.77
C GLY A 23 1.97 -5.15 -10.26
N TYR A 24 2.64 -6.21 -9.81
CA TYR A 24 2.76 -6.52 -8.39
C TYR A 24 3.61 -5.48 -7.65
N ASN A 25 4.77 -5.11 -8.20
CA ASN A 25 5.72 -4.24 -7.51
C ASN A 25 5.39 -2.76 -7.60
N TYR A 26 4.80 -2.32 -8.71
CA TYR A 26 4.64 -0.90 -9.00
C TYR A 26 3.19 -0.42 -9.09
N GLN A 27 2.21 -1.32 -9.16
CA GLN A 27 0.81 -0.93 -9.37
C GLN A 27 -0.16 -1.40 -8.29
N ARG A 28 0.30 -2.20 -7.32
CA ARG A 28 -0.54 -2.75 -6.27
C ARG A 28 -0.09 -2.30 -4.90
N THR A 29 -0.93 -1.52 -4.22
CA THR A 29 -0.70 -1.18 -2.82
C THR A 29 -0.82 -2.40 -1.92
N HIS A 30 -0.02 -2.41 -0.84
CA HIS A 30 0.02 -3.53 0.09
C HIS A 30 -0.45 -3.10 1.49
N GLN A 31 -1.34 -3.88 2.12
CA GLN A 31 -1.90 -3.56 3.45
C GLN A 31 -0.82 -3.54 4.55
N GLY A 32 0.19 -4.40 4.45
CA GLY A 32 1.39 -4.33 5.31
C GLY A 32 2.25 -3.07 5.13
N LEU A 33 1.93 -2.22 4.16
CA LEU A 33 2.52 -0.90 3.94
C LEU A 33 1.45 0.21 4.07
N GLY A 34 0.46 -0.02 4.94
CA GLY A 34 -0.62 0.92 5.22
C GLY A 34 -1.64 1.07 4.09
N GLY A 35 -1.60 0.22 3.05
CA GLY A 35 -2.45 0.29 1.86
C GLY A 35 -2.22 1.54 1.01
N LEU A 36 -1.12 2.25 1.24
CA LEU A 36 -0.74 3.46 0.53
C LEU A 36 0.44 3.23 -0.42
N LEU A 37 1.44 2.46 0.04
CA LEU A 37 2.67 2.21 -0.70
C LEU A 37 2.62 0.89 -1.47
N VAL A 38 3.37 0.83 -2.56
CA VAL A 38 3.61 -0.37 -3.36
C VAL A 38 4.89 -1.08 -2.88
N PRO A 39 5.08 -2.39 -3.16
CA PRO A 39 6.29 -3.11 -2.75
C PRO A 39 7.60 -2.44 -3.20
N ALA A 40 7.63 -1.86 -4.40
CA ALA A 40 8.82 -1.18 -4.93
C ALA A 40 9.27 0.02 -4.07
N ASP A 41 8.34 0.75 -3.43
CA ASP A 41 8.67 1.90 -2.58
C ASP A 41 9.56 1.47 -1.41
N ARG A 42 9.24 0.32 -0.80
CA ARG A 42 10.04 -0.24 0.29
C ARG A 42 11.33 -0.88 -0.22
N PHE A 43 11.26 -1.66 -1.31
CA PHE A 43 12.43 -2.36 -1.85
C PHE A 43 13.54 -1.39 -2.25
N HIS A 44 13.19 -0.26 -2.87
CA HIS A 44 14.15 0.79 -3.24
C HIS A 44 14.48 1.78 -2.12
N GLY A 45 13.95 1.60 -0.89
CA GLY A 45 14.21 2.49 0.24
C GLY A 45 13.57 3.88 0.15
N ARG A 46 12.53 4.04 -0.67
CA ARG A 46 11.88 5.33 -0.98
C ARG A 46 10.57 5.58 -0.24
N ALA A 47 10.18 4.68 0.67
CA ALA A 47 8.92 4.76 1.39
C ALA A 47 8.65 6.16 2.00
N ALA A 48 9.63 6.75 2.70
CA ALA A 48 9.48 8.06 3.32
C ALA A 48 9.29 9.20 2.30
N GLU A 49 10.02 9.15 1.18
CA GLU A 49 9.92 10.12 0.08
C GLU A 49 8.53 10.07 -0.55
N VAL A 50 8.04 8.87 -0.88
CA VAL A 50 6.75 8.66 -1.54
C VAL A 50 5.60 9.02 -0.60
N THR A 51 5.65 8.62 0.67
CA THR A 51 4.65 9.03 1.67
C THR A 51 4.58 10.55 1.80
N ARG A 52 5.73 11.24 1.85
CA ARG A 52 5.78 12.69 1.92
C ARG A 52 5.19 13.34 0.68
N ALA A 53 5.56 12.89 -0.52
CA ALA A 53 5.03 13.44 -1.77
C ALA A 53 3.50 13.32 -1.85
N ILE A 54 2.96 12.16 -1.45
CA ILE A 54 1.50 11.94 -1.41
C ILE A 54 0.84 12.86 -0.37
N ALA A 55 1.44 13.01 0.82
CA ALA A 55 0.89 13.89 1.86
C ALA A 55 0.92 15.37 1.46
N ASP A 56 2.01 15.82 0.81
CA ASP A 56 2.23 17.20 0.42
C ASP A 56 1.31 17.63 -0.74
N HIS A 57 0.91 16.70 -1.61
CA HIS A 57 0.08 17.00 -2.77
C HIS A 57 -1.37 16.50 -2.68
N LEU A 58 -1.70 15.65 -1.68
CA LEU A 58 -3.02 15.01 -1.52
C LEU A 58 -3.59 14.45 -2.84
N ASP A 59 -2.71 14.11 -3.77
CA ASP A 59 -3.05 13.54 -5.06
C ASP A 59 -2.63 12.07 -5.03
N PRO A 60 -3.52 11.18 -4.54
CA PRO A 60 -3.24 9.75 -4.51
C PRO A 60 -3.18 9.15 -5.91
N ASP A 61 -3.58 9.86 -6.96
CA ASP A 61 -3.54 9.39 -8.35
C ASP A 61 -2.44 10.09 -9.18
N GLY A 62 -1.76 11.07 -8.58
CA GLY A 62 -0.72 11.89 -9.20
C GLY A 62 0.52 11.10 -9.61
N GLU A 63 1.38 11.73 -10.42
CA GLU A 63 2.64 11.13 -10.83
C GLU A 63 3.50 10.77 -9.60
N SER A 64 3.68 9.46 -9.41
CA SER A 64 4.69 8.95 -8.50
C SER A 64 6.07 9.13 -9.15
N CYS A 65 7.10 8.82 -8.38
CA CYS A 65 8.44 8.58 -8.92
C CYS A 65 8.54 7.45 -9.97
N TYR A 66 7.44 6.72 -10.18
CA TYR A 66 7.21 5.81 -11.29
C TYR A 66 6.10 6.37 -12.17
N LYS A 67 6.21 6.18 -13.49
CA LYS A 67 5.17 6.57 -14.47
C LYS A 67 3.95 5.63 -14.42
N THR A 68 3.45 5.35 -13.22
CA THR A 68 2.30 4.48 -12.98
C THR A 68 1.13 5.32 -12.49
N THR A 69 0.41 5.88 -13.44
CA THR A 69 -0.87 6.58 -13.22
C THR A 69 -1.96 5.58 -12.82
N GLY A 70 -2.87 5.96 -11.92
CA GLY A 70 -4.05 5.15 -11.59
C GLY A 70 -3.82 3.99 -10.63
N ILE A 71 -2.84 4.11 -9.74
CA ILE A 71 -2.67 3.15 -8.64
C ILE A 71 -3.77 3.41 -7.60
N GLY A 72 -4.68 2.46 -7.42
CA GLY A 72 -5.67 2.52 -6.34
C GLY A 72 -5.00 2.50 -4.97
N ARG A 73 -5.02 3.65 -4.29
CA ARG A 73 -4.46 3.82 -2.93
C ARG A 73 -5.58 3.90 -1.90
N SER A 74 -5.44 3.15 -0.81
CA SER A 74 -6.33 3.27 0.34
C SER A 74 -5.92 4.49 1.16
N LEU A 75 -6.70 5.56 1.06
CA LEU A 75 -6.52 6.76 1.88
C LEU A 75 -6.79 6.49 3.37
N CYS A 76 -7.60 5.47 3.66
CA CYS A 76 -8.03 5.11 5.00
C CYS A 76 -8.07 3.59 5.13
N ASN A 77 -7.52 3.06 6.23
CA ASN A 77 -7.58 1.63 6.55
C ASN A 77 -7.84 1.42 8.05
N VAL A 78 -8.67 0.42 8.37
CA VAL A 78 -8.88 -0.08 9.74
C VAL A 78 -8.37 -1.50 9.80
N VAL A 79 -7.45 -1.79 10.72
CA VAL A 79 -6.81 -3.10 10.87
C VAL A 79 -6.96 -3.60 12.29
N LEU A 80 -7.48 -4.82 12.45
CA LEU A 80 -7.45 -5.55 13.72
C LEU A 80 -6.06 -6.19 13.88
N HIS A 81 -5.36 -5.83 14.96
CA HIS A 81 -4.08 -6.43 15.31
C HIS A 81 -4.25 -7.72 16.12
N VAL A 82 -3.18 -8.52 16.13
CA VAL A 82 -3.12 -9.81 16.86
C VAL A 82 -3.34 -9.63 18.36
N ASP A 83 -3.03 -8.46 18.90
CA ASP A 83 -3.26 -8.07 20.29
C ASP A 83 -4.72 -7.67 20.59
N GLY A 84 -5.62 -7.75 19.60
CA GLY A 84 -7.02 -7.35 19.71
C GLY A 84 -7.27 -5.86 19.44
N THR A 85 -6.23 -5.04 19.32
CA THR A 85 -6.40 -3.59 19.10
C THR A 85 -6.79 -3.27 17.67
N MET A 86 -7.68 -2.29 17.50
CA MET A 86 -7.97 -1.71 16.18
C MET A 86 -7.04 -0.52 15.92
N ARG A 87 -6.40 -0.51 14.74
CA ARG A 87 -5.55 0.59 14.28
C ARG A 87 -6.17 1.27 13.09
N PHE A 88 -6.31 2.58 13.20
CA PHE A 88 -6.80 3.44 12.13
C PHE A 88 -5.61 4.10 11.45
N TYR A 89 -5.49 3.88 10.14
CA TYR A 89 -4.49 4.52 9.31
C TYR A 89 -5.15 5.55 8.41
N LEU A 90 -4.61 6.77 8.40
CA LEU A 90 -4.97 7.83 7.46
C LEU A 90 -3.74 8.16 6.64
N VAL A 91 -3.84 8.01 5.32
CA VAL A 91 -2.72 8.21 4.37
C VAL A 91 -1.46 7.48 4.84
N GLY A 92 -1.63 6.18 5.18
CA GLY A 92 -0.53 5.33 5.64
C GLY A 92 0.02 5.65 7.05
N GLN A 93 -0.44 6.71 7.70
CA GLN A 93 -0.01 7.09 9.05
C GLN A 93 -0.97 6.52 10.09
N LEU A 94 -0.42 5.90 11.14
CA LEU A 94 -1.19 5.46 12.29
C LEU A 94 -1.73 6.68 13.05
N MET A 95 -3.04 6.78 13.18
CA MET A 95 -3.66 7.81 13.99
C MET A 95 -3.81 7.32 15.43
N THR A 96 -3.30 8.12 16.36
CA THR A 96 -3.65 7.96 17.77
C THR A 96 -4.98 8.65 18.02
N VAL A 97 -6.03 7.87 18.30
CA VAL A 97 -7.30 8.43 18.76
C VAL A 97 -7.16 8.78 20.23
N LEU A 98 -6.88 10.05 20.54
CA LEU A 98 -6.96 10.55 21.90
C LEU A 98 -8.44 10.79 22.24
N GLY A 99 -8.98 10.07 23.22
CA GLY A 99 -10.35 10.27 23.69
C GLY A 99 -10.57 11.70 24.20
N GLY A 100 -11.65 12.34 23.75
CA GLY A 100 -12.05 13.67 24.23
C GLY A 100 -12.48 13.62 25.70
N LYS A 101 -12.16 14.70 26.44
CA LYS A 101 -12.40 15.12 27.86
C LYS A 101 -12.80 14.13 28.98
N ASP A 102 -13.29 12.94 28.69
CA ASP A 102 -13.58 11.86 29.63
C ASP A 102 -12.61 10.68 29.44
N GLY A 103 -11.35 10.96 29.07
CA GLY A 103 -10.31 10.04 28.60
C GLY A 103 -9.99 8.81 29.47
N GLY A 104 -10.96 7.92 29.61
CA GLY A 104 -10.79 6.55 30.05
C GLY A 104 -10.08 5.78 28.95
N ARG A 105 -8.92 5.24 29.29
CA ARG A 105 -8.14 4.33 28.47
C ARG A 105 -9.08 3.22 27.94
N ILE A 106 -9.23 3.11 26.62
CA ILE A 106 -9.86 1.92 26.03
C ILE A 106 -8.77 0.84 26.06
N ASP A 107 -8.81 0.05 27.13
CA ASP A 107 -8.04 -1.18 27.28
C ASP A 107 -8.75 -2.35 26.58
N PRO A 108 -7.99 -3.37 26.14
CA PRO A 108 -8.27 -4.19 24.95
C PRO A 108 -9.57 -5.00 24.98
#